data_AF-A0A220UE18-F1
#
_entry.id   AF-A0A220UE18-F1
#
_cell.length_a   1.000
_cell.length_b   1.000
_cell.length_c   1.000
_cell.angle_alpha   90.00
_cell.angle_beta   90.00
_cell.angle_gamma   90.00
#
_symmetry.space_group_name_H-M   'P 1'
#
loop_
_entity.id
_entity.type
_entity.pdbx_description
1 polymer ?
#
loop_
_entity_poly.entity_id
_entity_poly.type
_entity_poly.pdbx_seq_one_letter_code
_entity_poly.pdbx_strand_id
1 'polypeptide(L)'
;MSAGKSFFDYAAFMLEESQRLDTVLFDDATSDGVSKSDLSVFHEGARYRYCRELYVAAALYYTNKYSEQDLPQARRHLFRWAYALRLAYERLGWKSTDNYARGLSTGLDGMNELNLFATIRDSLDPRGIALENMRSPQSSRTDNPDDLHLHALLTEAH
;
A
#
# COMPACT_ATOMS: atom_id res chain seq x y z
N MET A 1 -15.16 35.32 4.43
CA MET A 1 -14.05 34.51 3.89
C MET A 1 -14.63 33.20 3.38
N SER A 2 -14.37 32.82 2.13
CA SER A 2 -15.03 31.68 1.48
C SER A 2 -14.32 30.37 1.85
N ALA A 3 -15.07 29.43 2.44
CA ALA A 3 -14.60 28.08 2.78
C ALA A 3 -14.08 27.28 1.56
N GLY A 4 -14.36 27.72 0.33
CA GLY A 4 -13.86 27.08 -0.88
C GLY A 4 -12.35 27.26 -1.09
N LYS A 5 -11.79 28.42 -0.74
CA LYS A 5 -10.34 28.66 -0.93
C LYS A 5 -9.50 27.70 -0.07
N SER A 6 -9.87 27.53 1.20
CA SER A 6 -9.22 26.58 2.12
C SER A 6 -9.39 25.12 1.71
N PHE A 7 -10.51 24.74 1.10
CA PHE A 7 -10.71 23.38 0.61
C PHE A 7 -9.79 23.06 -0.58
N PHE A 8 -9.76 23.94 -1.60
CA PHE A 8 -8.91 23.72 -2.78
C PHE A 8 -7.42 23.79 -2.44
N ASP A 9 -7.03 24.68 -1.53
CA ASP A 9 -5.64 24.76 -1.06
C ASP A 9 -5.22 23.45 -0.36
N TYR A 10 -6.10 22.90 0.49
CA TYR A 10 -5.85 21.61 1.14
C TYR A 10 -5.82 20.45 0.13
N ALA A 11 -6.74 20.42 -0.83
CA ALA A 11 -6.77 19.39 -1.87
C ALA A 11 -5.50 19.43 -2.76
N ALA A 12 -5.03 20.63 -3.11
CA ALA A 12 -3.78 20.81 -3.85
C ALA A 12 -2.58 20.32 -3.04
N PHE A 13 -2.49 20.71 -1.77
CA PHE A 13 -1.45 20.22 -0.86
C PHE A 13 -1.45 18.68 -0.75
N MET A 14 -2.62 18.07 -0.56
CA MET A 14 -2.74 16.61 -0.46
C MET A 14 -2.34 15.89 -1.76
N LEU A 15 -2.61 16.50 -2.92
CA LEU A 15 -2.17 15.97 -4.21
C LEU A 15 -0.65 16.05 -4.35
N GLU A 16 -0.04 17.19 -3.98
CA GLU A 16 1.41 17.37 -3.97
C GLU A 16 2.10 16.36 -3.03
N GLU A 17 1.58 16.19 -1.82
CA GLU A 17 2.10 15.21 -0.86
C GLU A 17 1.96 13.77 -1.37
N SER A 18 0.85 13.43 -2.04
CA SER A 18 0.69 12.12 -2.66
C SER A 18 1.75 11.87 -3.75
N GLN A 19 2.06 12.87 -4.57
CA GLN A 19 3.07 12.76 -5.65
C GLN A 19 4.49 12.67 -5.07
N ARG A 20 4.76 13.43 -4.01
CA ARG A 20 6.03 13.38 -3.28
C ARG A 20 6.23 12.00 -2.66
N LEU A 21 5.23 11.48 -1.95
CA LEU A 21 5.29 10.15 -1.35
C LEU A 21 5.45 9.06 -2.41
N ASP A 22 4.79 9.18 -3.54
CA ASP A 22 5.00 8.26 -4.65
C ASP A 22 6.45 8.20 -5.14
N THR A 23 7.17 9.33 -5.11
CA THR A 23 8.61 9.34 -5.41
C THR A 23 9.40 8.71 -4.27
N VAL A 24 9.14 9.13 -3.02
CA VAL A 24 9.88 8.67 -1.83
C VAL A 24 9.73 7.16 -1.62
N LEU A 25 8.54 6.60 -1.80
CA LEU A 25 8.24 5.19 -1.51
C LEU A 25 8.86 4.20 -2.51
N PHE A 26 9.28 4.69 -3.68
CA PHE A 26 9.91 3.88 -4.73
C PHE A 26 11.37 4.30 -4.99
N ASP A 27 11.93 5.13 -4.10
CA ASP A 27 13.35 5.44 -4.06
C ASP A 27 14.14 4.23 -3.54
N ASP A 28 15.25 3.91 -4.20
CA ASP A 28 16.08 2.74 -3.90
C ASP A 28 16.80 2.86 -2.54
N ALA A 29 17.10 4.08 -2.09
CA ALA A 29 17.70 4.32 -0.77
C ALA A 29 16.73 4.05 0.39
N THR A 30 15.44 3.88 0.09
CA THR A 30 14.40 3.78 1.11
C THR A 30 13.63 2.45 1.05
N SER A 31 13.88 1.65 0.01
CA SER A 31 13.14 0.42 -0.28
C SER A 31 13.97 -0.82 0.08
N ASP A 32 14.08 -1.09 1.37
CA ASP A 32 14.87 -2.22 1.89
C ASP A 32 14.40 -3.56 1.31
N GLY A 33 15.34 -4.30 0.72
CA GLY A 33 15.11 -5.66 0.21
C GLY A 33 14.37 -5.73 -1.13
N VAL A 34 14.18 -4.61 -1.84
CA VAL A 34 13.62 -4.58 -3.19
C VAL A 34 14.66 -4.02 -4.16
N SER A 35 14.94 -4.72 -5.26
CA SER A 35 15.91 -4.23 -6.24
C SER A 35 15.38 -3.01 -6.99
N LYS A 36 16.28 -2.14 -7.49
CA LYS A 36 15.89 -0.98 -8.29
C LYS A 36 15.06 -1.35 -9.54
N SER A 37 15.40 -2.47 -10.18
CA SER A 37 14.62 -3.00 -11.30
C SER A 37 13.21 -3.40 -10.88
N ASP A 38 13.07 -4.05 -9.72
CA ASP A 38 11.75 -4.44 -9.20
C ASP A 38 10.92 -3.22 -8.83
N LEU A 39 11.53 -2.20 -8.22
CA LEU A 39 10.86 -0.94 -7.91
C LEU A 39 10.31 -0.28 -9.16
N SER A 40 11.09 -0.22 -10.25
CA SER A 40 10.61 0.32 -11.53
C SER A 40 9.43 -0.49 -12.08
N VAL A 41 9.49 -1.82 -12.03
CA VAL A 41 8.36 -2.69 -12.45
C VAL A 41 7.11 -2.44 -11.62
N PHE A 42 7.24 -2.36 -10.30
CA PHE A 42 6.13 -2.12 -9.39
C PHE A 42 5.57 -0.70 -9.51
N HIS A 43 6.42 0.28 -9.81
CA HIS A 43 6.02 1.68 -9.95
C HIS A 43 5.32 1.96 -11.30
N GLU A 44 5.94 1.53 -12.40
CA GLU A 44 5.53 1.90 -13.76
C GLU A 44 4.62 0.86 -14.42
N GLY A 45 4.65 -0.38 -13.94
CA GLY A 45 3.91 -1.49 -14.52
C GLY A 45 2.39 -1.32 -14.40
N ALA A 46 1.69 -1.31 -15.54
CA ALA A 46 0.22 -1.21 -15.58
C ALA A 46 -0.49 -2.28 -14.74
N ARG A 47 0.14 -3.45 -14.57
CA ARG A 47 -0.32 -4.55 -13.70
C ARG A 47 -0.49 -4.14 -12.24
N TYR A 48 0.41 -3.28 -11.78
CA TYR A 48 0.57 -2.89 -10.38
C TYR A 48 -0.03 -1.54 -10.07
N ARG A 49 -0.61 -0.85 -11.06
CA ARG A 49 -1.19 0.49 -10.91
C ARG A 49 -2.06 0.62 -9.66
N TYR A 50 -3.03 -0.29 -9.47
CA TYR A 50 -3.93 -0.23 -8.31
C TYR A 50 -3.23 -0.58 -6.98
N CYS A 51 -2.18 -1.40 -7.00
CA CYS A 51 -1.35 -1.67 -5.83
C CYS A 51 -0.52 -0.46 -5.44
N ARG A 52 0.13 0.19 -6.42
CA ARG A 52 0.86 1.46 -6.23
C ARG A 52 -0.05 2.55 -5.69
N GLU A 53 -1.20 2.78 -6.34
CA GLU A 53 -2.16 3.81 -5.89
C GLU A 53 -2.62 3.54 -4.45
N LEU A 54 -2.90 2.28 -4.11
CA LEU A 54 -3.29 1.88 -2.75
C LEU A 54 -2.15 2.07 -1.74
N TYR A 55 -0.92 1.73 -2.12
CA TYR A 55 0.26 1.87 -1.27
C TYR A 55 0.54 3.34 -0.94
N VAL A 56 0.52 4.22 -1.95
CA VAL A 56 0.69 5.67 -1.77
C VAL A 56 -0.43 6.24 -0.91
N ALA A 57 -1.68 5.83 -1.13
CA ALA A 57 -2.81 6.28 -0.32
C ALA A 57 -2.69 5.84 1.16
N ALA A 58 -2.24 4.61 1.41
CA ALA A 58 -2.01 4.12 2.77
C ALA A 58 -0.88 4.87 3.47
N ALA A 59 0.23 5.14 2.76
CA ALA A 59 1.34 5.93 3.28
C ALA A 59 0.92 7.38 3.58
N LEU A 60 0.19 8.02 2.67
CA LEU A 60 -0.33 9.39 2.87
C LEU A 60 -1.26 9.48 4.08
N TYR A 61 -2.13 8.48 4.26
CA TYR A 61 -3.00 8.42 5.44
C TYR A 61 -2.20 8.21 6.73
N TYR A 62 -1.19 7.33 6.69
CA TYR A 62 -0.32 7.04 7.81
C TYR A 62 0.50 8.27 8.24
N THR A 63 1.15 8.97 7.30
CA THR A 63 1.98 10.15 7.61
C THR A 63 1.15 11.32 8.12
N ASN A 64 -0.07 11.49 7.62
CA ASN A 64 -1.01 12.49 8.15
C ASN A 64 -1.50 12.20 9.57
N LYS A 65 -1.59 10.92 9.95
CA LYS A 65 -2.06 10.51 11.28
C LYS A 65 -0.95 10.58 12.33
N TYR A 66 0.27 10.17 11.96
CA TYR A 66 1.41 10.10 12.86
C TYR A 66 2.45 11.15 12.47
N SER A 67 3.57 10.73 11.88
CA SER A 67 4.62 11.58 11.35
C SER A 67 5.33 10.82 10.24
N GLU A 68 5.95 11.54 9.30
CA GLU A 68 6.82 10.94 8.30
C GLU A 68 8.06 10.26 8.92
N GLN A 69 8.46 10.69 10.13
CA GLN A 69 9.55 10.05 10.88
C GLN A 69 9.26 8.59 11.23
N ASP A 70 7.97 8.22 11.34
CA ASP A 70 7.52 6.87 11.61
C ASP A 70 7.26 6.06 10.33
N LEU A 71 7.47 6.63 9.14
CA LEU A 71 7.27 5.93 7.87
C LEU A 71 8.28 4.79 7.62
N PRO A 72 9.59 4.93 7.92
CA PRO A 72 10.56 3.86 7.64
C PRO A 72 10.20 2.51 8.27
N GLN A 73 9.66 2.52 9.50
CA GLN A 73 9.21 1.30 10.19
C GLN A 73 7.94 0.67 9.59
N ALA A 74 7.06 1.47 8.97
CA ALA A 74 5.80 0.98 8.42
C ALA A 74 5.87 0.69 6.91
N ARG A 75 6.78 1.34 6.18
CA ARG A 75 6.86 1.34 4.71
C ARG A 75 6.77 -0.05 4.12
N ARG A 76 7.62 -0.98 4.59
CA ARG A 76 7.67 -2.36 4.11
C ARG A 76 6.35 -3.10 4.30
N HIS A 77 5.69 -2.88 5.44
CA HIS A 77 4.41 -3.51 5.72
C HIS A 77 3.27 -2.93 4.90
N LEU A 78 3.26 -1.60 4.70
CA LEU A 78 2.31 -0.92 3.82
C LEU A 78 2.46 -1.42 2.37
N PHE A 79 3.71 -1.60 1.90
CA PHE A 79 4.00 -2.18 0.60
C PHE A 79 3.44 -3.61 0.51
N ARG A 80 3.79 -4.48 1.47
CA ARG A 80 3.31 -5.86 1.52
C ARG A 80 1.79 -5.93 1.51
N TRP A 81 1.13 -5.10 2.31
CA TRP A 81 -0.33 -5.03 2.38
C TRP A 81 -0.96 -4.65 1.04
N ALA A 82 -0.45 -3.61 0.38
CA ALA A 82 -1.02 -3.11 -0.86
C ALA A 82 -0.74 -4.03 -2.05
N TYR A 83 0.45 -4.62 -2.12
CA TYR A 83 0.87 -5.48 -3.23
C TYR A 83 0.40 -6.92 -3.11
N ALA A 84 0.18 -7.44 -1.90
CA ALA A 84 -0.42 -8.76 -1.71
C ALA A 84 -1.79 -8.89 -2.37
N LEU A 85 -2.51 -7.76 -2.53
CA LEU A 85 -3.78 -7.70 -3.25
C LEU A 85 -3.67 -8.21 -4.69
N ARG A 86 -2.54 -7.96 -5.38
CA ARG A 86 -2.32 -8.39 -6.76
C ARG A 86 -2.39 -9.91 -6.90
N LEU A 87 -1.79 -10.62 -5.95
CA LEU A 87 -1.72 -12.08 -5.91
C LEU A 87 -3.08 -12.72 -5.63
N ALA A 88 -3.96 -11.97 -4.96
CA ALA A 88 -5.25 -12.43 -4.50
C ALA A 88 -6.38 -12.29 -5.55
N TYR A 89 -6.13 -11.61 -6.68
CA TYR A 89 -7.11 -11.42 -7.76
C TYR A 89 -6.51 -11.74 -9.13
N GLU A 90 -7.19 -12.56 -9.94
CA GLU A 90 -6.82 -12.72 -11.36
C GLU A 90 -6.95 -11.39 -12.11
N ARG A 91 -8.06 -10.68 -11.87
CA ARG A 91 -8.34 -9.36 -12.43
C ARG A 91 -8.47 -8.34 -11.31
N LEU A 92 -7.39 -7.59 -11.08
CA LEU A 92 -7.40 -6.48 -10.14
C LEU A 92 -7.95 -5.22 -10.81
N GLY A 93 -8.89 -4.56 -10.13
CA GLY A 93 -9.52 -3.34 -10.60
C GLY A 93 -10.00 -2.48 -9.43
N TRP A 94 -10.38 -1.24 -9.72
CA TRP A 94 -10.80 -0.24 -8.74
C TRP A 94 -11.75 -0.78 -7.65
N LYS A 95 -12.82 -1.48 -8.05
CA LYS A 95 -13.82 -2.00 -7.09
C LYS A 95 -13.23 -3.05 -6.13
N SER A 96 -12.35 -3.93 -6.62
CA SER A 96 -11.69 -4.92 -5.77
C SER A 96 -10.73 -4.23 -4.79
N THR A 97 -10.02 -3.20 -5.26
CA THR A 97 -9.12 -2.38 -4.43
C THR A 97 -9.88 -1.60 -3.35
N ASP A 98 -11.00 -0.95 -3.69
CA ASP A 98 -11.84 -0.22 -2.72
C ASP A 98 -12.41 -1.15 -1.65
N ASN A 99 -12.95 -2.32 -2.07
CA ASN A 99 -13.47 -3.30 -1.14
C ASN A 99 -12.37 -3.81 -0.19
N TYR A 100 -11.17 -4.07 -0.70
CA TYR A 100 -10.05 -4.51 0.12
C TYR A 100 -9.62 -3.43 1.12
N ALA A 101 -9.44 -2.19 0.66
CA ALA A 101 -9.09 -1.05 1.52
C ALA A 101 -10.08 -0.87 2.69
N ARG A 102 -11.35 -1.18 2.46
CA ARG A 102 -12.44 -1.06 3.44
C ARG A 102 -12.65 -2.32 4.28
N GLY A 103 -11.88 -3.39 4.07
CA GLY A 103 -12.09 -4.68 4.75
C GLY A 103 -13.40 -5.37 4.37
N LEU A 104 -13.93 -5.09 3.17
CA LEU A 104 -15.19 -5.64 2.64
C LEU A 104 -14.97 -6.75 1.61
N SER A 105 -13.71 -7.09 1.31
CA SER A 105 -13.41 -8.20 0.42
C SER A 105 -13.91 -9.52 1.04
N THR A 106 -14.41 -10.42 0.19
CA THR A 106 -14.89 -11.76 0.56
C THR A 106 -14.10 -12.79 -0.24
N GLY A 107 -13.64 -13.87 0.41
CA GLY A 107 -12.89 -14.94 -0.27
C GLY A 107 -11.42 -14.63 -0.59
N LEU A 108 -10.77 -13.76 0.18
CA LEU A 108 -9.31 -13.66 0.21
C LEU A 108 -8.85 -14.43 1.45
N ASP A 109 -8.28 -15.62 1.24
CA ASP A 109 -7.90 -16.58 2.29
C ASP A 109 -7.04 -15.92 3.38
N GLY A 110 -7.68 -15.50 4.48
CA GLY A 110 -7.03 -14.83 5.61
C GLY A 110 -6.56 -13.38 5.38
N MET A 111 -6.90 -12.73 4.27
CA MET A 111 -6.57 -11.30 4.04
C MET A 111 -7.72 -10.33 4.33
N ASN A 112 -8.94 -10.84 4.53
CA ASN A 112 -10.14 -10.00 4.71
C ASN A 112 -10.26 -9.36 6.09
N GLU A 113 -9.37 -9.69 7.03
CA GLU A 113 -9.56 -9.36 8.44
C GLU A 113 -9.05 -7.96 8.80
N LEU A 114 -8.27 -7.30 7.93
CA LEU A 114 -7.67 -6.02 8.24
C LEU A 114 -8.16 -4.88 7.34
N ASN A 115 -9.06 -4.06 7.89
CA ASN A 115 -9.29 -2.70 7.40
C ASN A 115 -8.16 -1.79 7.92
N LEU A 116 -7.04 -1.73 7.18
CA LEU A 116 -5.85 -1.00 7.60
C LEU A 116 -6.13 0.48 7.89
N PHE A 117 -6.96 1.13 7.09
CA PHE A 117 -7.33 2.53 7.30
C PHE A 117 -8.07 2.73 8.63
N ALA A 118 -8.99 1.82 8.99
CA ALA A 118 -9.64 1.83 10.30
C ALA A 118 -8.64 1.58 11.42
N THR A 119 -7.70 0.63 11.25
CA THR A 119 -6.66 0.36 12.25
C THR A 119 -5.76 1.58 12.50
N ILE A 120 -5.30 2.26 11.44
CA ILE A 120 -4.53 3.51 11.55
C ILE A 120 -5.36 4.61 12.22
N ARG A 121 -6.64 4.73 11.85
CA ARG A 121 -7.54 5.75 12.43
C ARG A 121 -7.69 5.57 13.94
N ASP A 122 -7.90 4.32 14.37
CA ASP A 122 -8.27 3.95 15.73
C ASP A 122 -7.04 3.80 16.65
N SER A 123 -5.84 3.62 16.10
CA SER A 123 -4.59 3.59 16.87
C SER A 123 -4.01 4.98 17.12
N LEU A 124 -3.59 5.23 18.36
CA LEU A 124 -2.90 6.46 18.77
C LEU A 124 -1.39 6.43 18.54
N ASP A 125 -0.80 5.24 18.47
CA ASP A 125 0.64 5.01 18.33
C ASP A 125 0.87 4.09 17.12
N PRO A 126 1.80 4.42 16.20
CA PRO A 126 2.09 3.56 15.06
C PRO A 126 2.52 2.14 15.46
N ARG A 127 3.16 1.96 16.64
CA ARG A 127 3.56 0.66 17.19
C ARG A 127 2.37 -0.22 17.61
N GLY A 128 1.20 0.39 17.80
CA GLY A 128 -0.04 -0.32 18.08
C GLY A 128 -0.68 -0.97 16.85
N ILE A 129 -0.18 -0.65 15.65
CA ILE A 129 -0.63 -1.29 14.42
C ILE A 129 0.18 -2.57 14.26
N ALA A 130 -0.47 -3.72 14.43
CA ALA A 130 0.14 -5.04 14.28
C ALA A 130 0.40 -5.40 12.80
N LEU A 131 1.16 -4.55 12.11
CA LEU A 131 1.48 -4.61 10.69
C LEU A 131 2.29 -5.88 10.34
N GLU A 132 3.00 -6.43 11.31
CA GLU A 132 3.80 -7.66 11.22
C GLU A 132 2.96 -8.93 11.07
N ASN A 133 1.70 -8.90 11.53
CA ASN A 133 0.79 -10.05 11.43
C ASN A 133 0.03 -10.11 10.10
N MET A 134 0.33 -9.19 9.17
CA MET A 134 -0.32 -9.16 7.87
C MET A 134 0.07 -10.36 7.02
N ARG A 135 -0.93 -11.18 6.70
CA ARG A 135 -0.79 -12.33 5.82
C ARG A 135 -0.75 -11.90 4.37
N SER A 136 0.15 -12.50 3.60
CA SER A 136 0.10 -12.50 2.14
C SER A 136 -0.54 -13.80 1.64
N PRO A 137 -1.15 -13.81 0.44
CA PRO A 137 -1.62 -15.03 -0.19
C PRO A 137 -0.54 -16.10 -0.21
N GLN A 138 -0.92 -17.35 0.04
CA GLN A 138 0.00 -18.50 0.01
C GLN A 138 0.43 -18.88 -1.41
N SER A 139 -0.26 -18.35 -2.42
CA SER A 139 0.06 -18.51 -3.83
C SER A 139 -0.50 -17.35 -4.65
N SER A 140 0.07 -17.14 -5.84
CA SER A 140 -0.55 -16.31 -6.87
C SER A 140 -1.75 -17.04 -7.48
N ARG A 141 -2.84 -16.32 -7.74
CA ARG A 141 -3.97 -16.82 -8.55
C ARG A 141 -3.67 -16.82 -10.06
N THR A 142 -2.51 -16.33 -10.47
CA THR A 142 -2.05 -16.31 -11.87
C THR A 142 -0.70 -17.01 -12.00
N ASP A 143 -0.40 -17.50 -13.20
CA ASP A 143 0.90 -18.04 -13.60
C ASP A 143 1.83 -16.96 -14.22
N ASN A 144 1.46 -15.68 -14.09
CA ASN A 144 2.22 -14.59 -14.66
C ASN A 144 3.59 -14.47 -13.96
N PRO A 145 4.71 -14.38 -14.71
CA PRO A 145 6.05 -14.33 -14.12
C PRO A 145 6.25 -13.19 -13.11
N ASP A 146 5.68 -12.01 -13.38
CA ASP A 146 5.82 -10.86 -12.48
C ASP A 146 5.07 -11.11 -11.16
N ASP A 147 3.91 -11.76 -11.22
CA ASP A 147 3.13 -12.11 -10.02
C ASP A 147 3.84 -13.20 -9.18
N LEU A 148 4.50 -14.17 -9.84
CA LEU A 148 5.32 -15.17 -9.16
C LEU A 148 6.55 -14.53 -8.49
N HIS A 149 7.20 -13.60 -9.17
CA HIS A 149 8.33 -12.84 -8.63
C HIS A 149 7.91 -11.97 -7.44
N LEU A 150 6.77 -11.26 -7.56
CA LEU A 150 6.19 -10.51 -6.45
C LEU A 150 5.91 -11.44 -5.26
N HIS A 151 5.31 -12.61 -5.49
CA HIS A 151 5.07 -13.58 -4.41
C HIS A 151 6.36 -13.98 -3.71
N ALA A 152 7.41 -14.33 -4.45
CA ALA A 152 8.72 -14.67 -3.89
C ALA A 152 9.25 -13.53 -2.99
N LEU A 153 9.25 -12.29 -3.50
CA LEU A 153 9.69 -11.11 -2.77
C LEU A 153 8.89 -10.87 -1.47
N LEU A 154 7.57 -11.05 -1.48
CA LEU A 154 6.74 -10.89 -0.29
C LEU A 154 6.94 -12.01 0.74
N THR A 155 7.47 -13.17 0.33
CA THR A 155 7.75 -14.32 1.20
C THR A 155 9.20 -14.42 1.69
N GLU A 156 10.18 -13.97 0.92
CA GLU A 156 11.60 -13.95 1.34
C GLU A 156 11.89 -12.87 2.38
N ALA A 157 10.93 -11.98 2.59
CA ALA A 157 11.01 -10.86 3.52
C ALA A 157 10.99 -11.22 5.03
N HIS A 158 11.15 -12.49 5.41
CA HIS A 158 11.02 -13.01 6.78
C HIS A 158 12.34 -13.03 7.57
#